data_AF-A0A2R6NPE6-F1
#
_entry.id   AF-A0A2R6NPE6-F1
#
_cell.length_a   1.000
_cell.length_b   1.000
_cell.length_c   1.000
_cell.angle_alpha   90.00
_cell.angle_beta   90.00
_cell.angle_gamma   90.00
#
_symmetry.space_group_name_H-M   'P 1'
#
loop_
_entity.id
_entity.type
_entity.pdbx_description
1 polymer ?
#
loop_
_entity_poly.entity_id
_entity_poly.type
_entity_poly.pdbx_seq_one_letter_code
_entity_poly.pdbx_strand_id
1 'polypeptide(L)'
;MRALNALAGLPPIKERCRHLMNKAALRICKLPDSYPIRAVLPDYWTVNQVSEALPFQSVLFRKPDNTPIRHIERVGRSSNEDFARLHPENQPGDQLLEEFPDRSKFCLLHLPKSKKEEFEHWYENIFVPKLCSLTWGFEGKEGIYIVFIDRSAKKTVRPDKPTRYRSSSSYLILKQSLENNRHVKHATSASGKATSYDAEVMVIAAGIKNAIRACSTDLRELHVFADNQTALQNIVEPGCYSGQMFTLLVIKDLQRFLCESPEHSITLHWCPAHVGIPQNEFIDQLAKSRKDAPLTTGHLRLLLRCQWQTSTKPSTPRQAIWEKAGYARPAASHSHTWQRAH
;
A
#
# COMPACT_ATOMS: atom_id res chain seq x y z
N MET A 1 -38.45 3.34 -22.08
CA MET A 1 -37.13 2.77 -21.69
C MET A 1 -36.41 3.47 -20.53
N ARG A 2 -36.45 4.81 -20.36
CA ARG A 2 -35.74 5.48 -19.23
C ARG A 2 -36.29 5.14 -17.84
N ALA A 3 -37.62 4.96 -17.71
CA ALA A 3 -38.27 4.62 -16.44
C ALA A 3 -38.00 3.18 -15.97
N LEU A 4 -37.82 2.22 -16.90
CA LEU A 4 -37.57 0.82 -16.57
C LEU A 4 -36.16 0.59 -15.99
N ASN A 5 -35.15 1.29 -16.53
CA ASN A 5 -33.76 1.18 -16.05
C ASN A 5 -33.58 1.74 -14.63
N ALA A 6 -34.36 2.76 -14.26
CA ALA A 6 -34.33 3.34 -12.91
C ALA A 6 -34.92 2.38 -11.87
N LEU A 7 -35.98 1.64 -12.21
CA LEU A 7 -36.58 0.61 -11.35
C LEU A 7 -35.66 -0.61 -11.15
N ALA A 8 -34.82 -0.94 -12.13
CA ALA A 8 -33.86 -2.04 -12.06
C ALA A 8 -32.52 -1.68 -11.38
N GLY A 9 -32.33 -0.43 -10.94
CA GLY A 9 -31.07 0.04 -10.36
C GLY A 9 -29.88 0.06 -11.34
N LEU A 10 -30.14 -0.09 -12.64
CA LEU A 10 -29.09 -0.13 -13.67
C LEU A 10 -28.78 1.30 -14.13
N PRO A 11 -27.51 1.75 -14.04
CA PRO A 11 -27.15 3.07 -14.54
C PRO A 11 -27.43 3.15 -16.06
N PRO A 12 -27.84 4.32 -16.58
CA PRO A 12 -28.03 4.50 -18.01
C PRO A 12 -26.80 4.02 -18.79
N ILE A 13 -27.00 3.32 -19.91
CA ILE A 13 -25.91 2.72 -20.71
C ILE A 13 -24.80 3.74 -21.00
N LYS A 14 -25.17 4.98 -21.35
CA LYS A 14 -24.22 6.08 -21.58
C LYS A 14 -23.31 6.34 -20.39
N GLU A 15 -23.84 6.31 -19.17
CA GLU A 15 -23.08 6.51 -17.94
C GLU A 15 -22.17 5.33 -17.63
N ARG A 16 -22.66 4.11 -17.89
CA ARG A 16 -21.85 2.89 -17.76
C ARG A 16 -20.68 2.89 -18.76
N CYS A 17 -20.92 3.23 -20.03
CA CYS A 17 -19.88 3.36 -21.04
C CYS A 17 -18.87 4.44 -20.66
N ARG A 18 -19.32 5.62 -20.22
CA ARG A 18 -18.44 6.71 -19.74
C ARG A 18 -17.57 6.26 -18.57
N HIS A 19 -18.14 5.55 -17.59
CA HIS A 19 -17.41 4.99 -16.46
C HIS A 19 -16.35 3.97 -16.89
N LEU A 20 -16.70 3.05 -17.78
CA LEU A 20 -15.77 2.05 -18.31
C LEU A 20 -14.64 2.70 -19.11
N MET A 21 -14.94 3.70 -19.93
CA MET A 21 -13.94 4.47 -20.67
C MET A 21 -12.99 5.22 -19.74
N ASN A 22 -13.50 5.85 -18.68
CA ASN A 22 -12.66 6.51 -17.68
C ASN A 22 -11.78 5.51 -16.93
N LYS A 23 -12.32 4.34 -16.55
CA LYS A 23 -11.52 3.26 -15.95
C LYS A 23 -10.43 2.76 -16.89
N ALA A 24 -10.74 2.56 -18.17
CA ALA A 24 -9.75 2.14 -19.16
C ALA A 24 -8.65 3.19 -19.33
N ALA A 25 -9.01 4.48 -19.43
CA ALA A 25 -8.07 5.59 -19.50
C ALA A 25 -7.11 5.64 -18.31
N LEU A 26 -7.62 5.51 -17.08
CA LEU A 26 -6.79 5.50 -15.87
C LEU A 26 -5.92 4.24 -15.76
N ARG A 27 -6.37 3.10 -16.30
CA ARG A 27 -5.58 1.86 -16.32
C ARG A 27 -4.39 1.94 -17.28
N ILE A 28 -4.42 2.81 -18.29
CA ILE A 28 -3.29 2.99 -19.20
C ILE A 28 -2.06 3.54 -18.47
N CYS A 29 -2.26 4.30 -17.38
CA CYS A 29 -1.18 4.67 -16.46
C CYS A 29 -0.47 3.46 -15.83
N LYS A 30 -1.02 2.24 -15.90
CA LYS A 30 -0.37 1.03 -15.37
C LYS A 30 0.34 0.20 -16.43
N LEU A 31 0.13 0.47 -17.72
CA LEU A 31 0.72 -0.31 -18.80
C LEU A 31 2.19 0.09 -19.04
N PRO A 32 3.09 -0.83 -19.41
CA PRO A 32 4.48 -0.51 -19.76
C PRO A 32 4.59 0.55 -20.85
N ASP A 33 5.71 1.29 -20.87
CA ASP A 33 5.98 2.33 -21.87
C ASP A 33 5.97 1.75 -23.31
N SER A 34 6.41 0.50 -23.46
CA SER A 34 6.39 -0.25 -24.73
C SER A 34 5.01 -0.72 -25.18
N TYR A 35 3.97 -0.56 -24.35
CA TYR A 35 2.63 -1.05 -24.71
C TYR A 35 2.05 -0.24 -25.87
N PRO A 36 1.48 -0.86 -26.93
CA PRO A 36 1.08 -0.15 -28.16
C PRO A 36 0.13 1.03 -27.94
N ILE A 37 -0.83 0.92 -27.01
CA ILE A 37 -1.74 2.05 -26.72
C ILE A 37 -1.00 3.21 -26.06
N ARG A 38 0.03 2.93 -25.25
CA ARG A 38 0.81 3.96 -24.58
C ARG A 38 1.84 4.60 -25.50
N ALA A 39 2.45 3.81 -26.40
CA ALA A 39 3.37 4.30 -27.43
C ALA A 39 2.71 5.30 -28.42
N VAL A 40 1.38 5.25 -28.57
CA VAL A 40 0.63 6.16 -29.45
C VAL A 40 0.18 7.45 -28.74
N LEU A 41 0.36 7.53 -27.41
CA LEU A 41 0.06 8.75 -26.64
C LEU A 41 1.25 9.73 -26.69
N PRO A 42 1.01 11.05 -26.58
CA PRO A 42 2.08 12.05 -26.69
C PRO A 42 3.16 11.93 -25.60
N ASP A 43 4.37 12.43 -25.89
CA ASP A 43 5.61 12.27 -25.12
C ASP A 43 5.55 12.61 -23.63
N TYR A 44 4.55 13.37 -23.18
CA TYR A 44 4.29 13.61 -21.75
C TYR A 44 3.98 12.32 -20.95
N TRP A 45 3.61 11.23 -21.65
CA TRP A 45 3.36 9.91 -21.06
C TRP A 45 4.63 9.05 -20.90
N THR A 46 5.77 9.50 -21.43
CA THR A 46 7.03 8.77 -21.46
C THR A 46 7.91 9.28 -20.32
N VAL A 47 8.14 8.45 -19.29
CA VAL A 47 9.04 8.80 -18.16
C VAL A 47 10.42 8.12 -18.34
N ASN A 48 10.61 7.28 -19.36
CA ASN A 48 11.87 6.59 -19.56
C ASN A 48 12.50 6.94 -20.92
N GLN A 49 13.60 7.70 -20.90
CA GLN A 49 14.43 8.02 -22.08
C GLN A 49 15.20 6.80 -22.62
N VAL A 50 15.13 5.65 -21.94
CA VAL A 50 15.93 4.45 -22.23
C VAL A 50 15.23 3.48 -23.20
N SER A 51 13.92 3.60 -23.39
CA SER A 51 13.20 2.76 -24.36
C SER A 51 13.20 3.41 -25.74
N GLU A 52 13.75 2.74 -26.75
CA GLU A 52 13.60 3.16 -28.14
C GLU A 52 12.10 3.21 -28.48
N ALA A 53 11.62 4.41 -28.82
CA ALA A 53 10.26 4.60 -29.31
C ALA A 53 10.16 3.89 -30.66
N LEU A 54 9.62 2.67 -30.68
CA LEU A 54 9.27 2.01 -31.94
C LEU A 54 8.25 2.91 -32.64
N PRO A 55 8.60 3.50 -33.80
CA PRO A 55 7.70 4.40 -34.49
C PRO A 55 6.63 3.54 -35.15
N PHE A 56 5.52 3.32 -34.45
CA PHE A 56 4.28 3.04 -35.18
C PHE A 56 4.07 4.25 -36.08
N GLN A 57 4.13 4.04 -37.40
CA GLN A 57 3.86 5.08 -38.39
C GLN A 57 2.48 5.67 -38.11
N SER A 58 2.45 6.76 -37.36
CA SER A 58 1.22 7.47 -37.09
C SER A 58 0.86 8.18 -38.37
N VAL A 59 -0.06 7.59 -39.13
CA VAL A 59 -0.66 8.26 -40.28
C VAL A 59 -1.31 9.53 -39.73
N LEU A 60 -0.86 10.68 -40.23
CA LEU A 60 -1.17 12.02 -39.74
C LEU A 60 -2.62 12.40 -40.09
N PHE A 61 -3.59 11.62 -39.64
CA PHE A 61 -4.99 12.00 -39.70
C PHE A 61 -5.21 13.11 -38.68
N ARG A 62 -5.85 14.22 -39.10
CA ARG A 62 -6.47 15.16 -38.14
C ARG A 62 -7.47 14.35 -37.31
N LYS A 63 -7.04 13.87 -36.14
CA LYS A 63 -7.86 13.00 -35.30
C LYS A 63 -9.05 13.82 -34.78
N PRO A 64 -10.30 13.39 -35.00
CA PRO A 64 -11.45 14.07 -34.44
C PRO A 64 -11.34 14.14 -32.90
N ASP A 65 -11.88 15.20 -32.31
CA ASP A 65 -11.76 15.49 -30.86
C ASP A 65 -12.32 14.40 -29.94
N ASN A 66 -13.13 13.49 -30.49
CA ASN A 66 -13.89 12.47 -29.76
C ASN A 66 -13.35 11.04 -29.97
N THR A 67 -12.09 10.87 -30.39
CA THR A 67 -11.50 9.51 -30.44
C THR A 67 -11.25 8.95 -29.03
N PRO A 68 -11.36 7.62 -28.84
CA PRO A 68 -11.01 6.98 -27.57
C PRO A 68 -9.60 7.33 -27.08
N ILE A 69 -8.63 7.49 -27.99
CA ILE A 69 -7.23 7.86 -27.67
C ILE A 69 -7.14 9.27 -27.07
N ARG A 70 -7.84 10.28 -27.64
CA ARG A 70 -7.89 11.63 -27.06
C ARG A 70 -8.63 11.65 -25.71
N HIS A 71 -9.65 10.82 -25.56
CA HIS A 71 -10.34 10.67 -24.27
C HIS A 71 -9.40 10.07 -23.21
N ILE A 72 -8.66 9.03 -23.58
CA ILE A 72 -7.63 8.41 -22.75
C ILE A 72 -6.58 9.44 -22.33
N GLU A 73 -6.04 10.19 -23.30
CA GLU A 73 -5.03 11.22 -23.05
C GLU A 73 -5.55 12.26 -22.04
N ARG A 74 -6.75 12.79 -22.27
CA ARG A 74 -7.37 13.83 -21.44
C ARG A 74 -7.64 13.35 -20.02
N VAL A 75 -8.26 12.18 -19.87
CA VAL A 75 -8.61 11.63 -18.56
C VAL A 75 -7.36 11.15 -17.85
N GLY A 76 -6.44 10.52 -18.57
CA GLY A 76 -5.20 10.01 -18.02
C GLY A 76 -4.30 11.10 -17.44
N ARG A 77 -4.22 12.27 -18.08
CA ARG A 77 -3.52 13.47 -17.55
C ARG A 77 -4.08 13.97 -16.22
N SER A 78 -5.29 13.58 -15.83
CA SER A 78 -5.85 13.97 -14.53
C SER A 78 -5.31 13.12 -13.37
N SER A 79 -4.62 12.01 -13.66
CA SER A 79 -3.91 11.23 -12.66
C SER A 79 -2.54 11.84 -12.40
N ASN A 80 -2.27 12.17 -11.14
CA ASN A 80 -0.95 12.61 -10.67
C ASN A 80 -0.12 11.46 -10.07
N GLU A 81 -0.63 10.23 -10.17
CA GLU A 81 0.01 9.05 -9.65
C GLU A 81 1.01 8.48 -10.65
N ASP A 82 2.21 8.16 -10.14
CA ASP A 82 3.27 7.50 -10.90
C ASP A 82 3.40 6.04 -10.46
N PHE A 83 3.66 5.16 -11.43
CA PHE A 83 3.71 3.71 -11.23
C PHE A 83 5.07 3.17 -11.68
N ALA A 84 5.88 2.75 -10.70
CA ALA A 84 7.17 2.13 -10.94
C ALA A 84 6.98 0.64 -11.28
N ARG A 85 6.62 0.34 -12.53
CA ARG A 85 6.21 -1.01 -12.98
C ARG A 85 7.33 -2.05 -12.86
N LEU A 86 8.51 -1.67 -13.37
CA LEU A 86 9.71 -2.50 -13.37
C LEU A 86 10.57 -2.25 -12.13
N HIS A 87 9.99 -1.73 -11.05
CA HIS A 87 10.73 -1.52 -9.81
C HIS A 87 11.31 -2.85 -9.34
N PRO A 88 12.58 -2.91 -8.90
CA PRO A 88 13.22 -4.16 -8.47
C PRO A 88 12.39 -4.91 -7.42
N GLU A 89 11.80 -4.19 -6.47
CA GLU A 89 10.94 -4.77 -5.42
C GLU A 89 9.67 -5.47 -5.95
N ASN A 90 9.24 -5.20 -7.19
CA ASN A 90 8.12 -5.93 -7.81
C ASN A 90 8.57 -7.20 -8.56
N GLN A 91 9.88 -7.46 -8.65
CA GLN A 91 10.41 -8.64 -9.34
C GLN A 91 10.35 -9.85 -8.41
N PRO A 92 9.95 -11.03 -8.91
CA PRO A 92 10.14 -12.29 -8.18
C PRO A 92 11.62 -12.44 -7.77
N GLY A 93 11.89 -12.92 -6.56
CA GLY A 93 13.24 -13.02 -6.00
C GLY A 93 13.65 -11.85 -5.11
N ASP A 94 13.09 -10.67 -5.34
CA ASP A 94 13.43 -9.43 -4.63
C ASP A 94 12.36 -9.03 -3.59
N GLN A 95 11.32 -9.84 -3.44
CA GLN A 95 10.23 -9.56 -2.49
C GLN A 95 10.68 -9.81 -1.04
N LEU A 96 10.10 -9.05 -0.11
CA LEU A 96 10.44 -9.11 1.32
C LEU A 96 10.35 -10.53 1.91
N LEU A 97 9.38 -11.33 1.45
CA LEU A 97 9.21 -12.73 1.86
C LEU A 97 10.29 -13.66 1.32
N GLU A 98 10.78 -13.40 0.12
CA GLU A 98 11.80 -14.22 -0.53
C GLU A 98 13.19 -13.91 0.05
N GLU A 99 13.44 -12.64 0.37
CA GLU A 99 14.71 -12.20 0.95
C GLU A 99 14.82 -12.52 2.46
N PHE A 100 13.70 -12.44 3.20
CA PHE A 100 13.68 -12.61 4.65
C PHE A 100 12.56 -13.57 5.13
N PRO A 101 12.56 -14.84 4.69
CA PRO A 101 11.46 -15.78 4.97
C PRO A 101 11.24 -16.04 6.46
N ASP A 102 12.33 -16.18 7.24
CA ASP A 102 12.23 -16.51 8.67
C ASP A 102 11.91 -15.30 9.56
N ARG A 103 12.09 -14.09 9.01
CA ARG A 103 12.01 -12.81 9.75
C ARG A 103 10.83 -11.94 9.35
N SER A 104 10.10 -12.34 8.31
CA SER A 104 8.92 -11.65 7.80
C SER A 104 7.70 -12.58 7.84
N LYS A 105 6.79 -12.32 8.77
CA LYS A 105 5.59 -13.16 8.96
C LYS A 105 4.33 -12.37 8.59
N PHE A 106 3.39 -13.03 7.91
CA PHE A 106 2.15 -12.42 7.46
C PHE A 106 0.97 -13.25 7.92
N CYS A 107 0.26 -12.76 8.93
CA CYS A 107 -0.89 -13.40 9.53
C CYS A 107 -2.18 -12.74 9.00
N LEU A 108 -2.48 -13.02 7.73
CA LEU A 108 -3.57 -12.41 6.99
C LEU A 108 -4.80 -13.32 6.83
N LEU A 109 -4.67 -14.60 7.21
CA LEU A 109 -5.77 -15.55 7.17
C LEU A 109 -6.77 -15.24 8.29
N HIS A 110 -8.01 -15.01 7.90
CA HIS A 110 -9.13 -14.81 8.81
C HIS A 110 -10.38 -15.45 8.21
N LEU A 111 -11.34 -15.76 9.08
CA LEU A 111 -12.65 -16.22 8.61
C LEU A 111 -13.52 -15.03 8.20
N PRO A 112 -14.41 -15.20 7.20
CA PRO A 112 -15.32 -14.12 6.81
C PRO A 112 -16.27 -13.79 7.96
N LYS A 113 -16.45 -12.49 8.23
CA LYS A 113 -17.47 -12.01 9.20
C LYS A 113 -18.90 -12.44 8.85
N SER A 114 -19.15 -12.87 7.61
CA SER A 114 -20.45 -13.40 7.19
C SER A 114 -20.81 -14.71 7.90
N LYS A 115 -19.82 -15.47 8.35
CA LYS A 115 -20.00 -16.71 9.12
C LYS A 115 -19.78 -16.44 10.60
N LYS A 116 -20.82 -15.96 11.27
CA LYS A 116 -20.72 -15.39 12.62
C LYS A 116 -20.10 -16.35 13.65
N GLU A 117 -20.61 -17.58 13.75
CA GLU A 117 -20.13 -18.58 14.73
C GLU A 117 -18.67 -18.98 14.49
N GLU A 118 -18.29 -19.29 13.25
CA GLU A 118 -16.91 -19.65 12.91
C GLU A 118 -15.96 -18.46 13.17
N PHE A 119 -16.40 -17.23 12.87
CA PHE A 119 -15.64 -16.01 13.12
C PHE A 119 -15.47 -15.73 14.62
N GLU A 120 -16.52 -15.86 15.43
CA GLU A 120 -16.47 -15.71 16.88
C GLU A 120 -15.53 -16.76 17.50
N HIS A 121 -15.62 -18.02 17.05
CA HIS A 121 -14.71 -19.07 17.48
C HIS A 121 -13.25 -18.75 17.15
N TRP A 122 -12.96 -18.32 15.91
CA TRP A 122 -11.61 -17.90 15.52
C TRP A 122 -11.15 -16.66 16.31
N TYR A 123 -12.04 -15.70 16.54
CA TYR A 123 -11.73 -14.49 17.27
C TYR A 123 -11.32 -14.81 18.71
N GLU A 124 -12.13 -15.59 19.42
CA GLU A 124 -11.91 -15.94 20.83
C GLU A 124 -10.77 -16.92 21.04
N ASN A 125 -10.59 -17.91 20.14
CA ASN A 125 -9.65 -19.01 20.36
C ASN A 125 -8.31 -18.84 19.65
N ILE A 126 -8.24 -17.98 18.62
CA ILE A 126 -7.01 -17.81 17.81
C ILE A 126 -6.51 -16.37 17.89
N PHE A 127 -7.37 -15.39 17.59
CA PHE A 127 -6.94 -14.00 17.50
C PHE A 127 -6.69 -13.37 18.88
N VAL A 128 -7.64 -13.45 19.81
CA VAL A 128 -7.53 -12.85 21.15
C VAL A 128 -6.35 -13.43 21.93
N PRO A 129 -6.13 -14.76 22.01
CA PRO A 129 -4.98 -15.31 22.73
C PRO A 129 -3.64 -14.86 22.14
N LYS A 130 -3.55 -14.76 20.81
CA LYS A 130 -2.37 -14.26 20.12
C LYS A 130 -2.14 -12.77 20.35
N LEU A 131 -3.20 -11.97 20.34
CA LEU A 131 -3.09 -10.56 20.69
C LEU A 131 -2.61 -10.43 22.13
N CYS A 132 -3.26 -11.14 23.07
CA CYS A 132 -2.92 -11.14 24.48
C CYS A 132 -1.48 -11.56 24.75
N SER A 133 -0.96 -12.58 24.06
CA SER A 133 0.45 -12.98 24.22
C SER A 133 1.44 -11.93 23.73
N LEU A 134 1.08 -11.11 22.74
CA LEU A 134 1.95 -10.02 22.28
C LEU A 134 1.90 -8.80 23.19
N THR A 135 0.78 -8.58 23.86
CA THR A 135 0.54 -7.35 24.62
C THR A 135 0.68 -7.53 26.14
N TRP A 136 0.56 -8.77 26.64
CA TRP A 136 0.72 -9.14 28.04
C TRP A 136 1.67 -10.34 28.24
N GLY A 137 2.18 -10.95 27.16
CA GLY A 137 3.03 -12.14 27.27
C GLY A 137 4.42 -11.82 27.83
N PHE A 138 4.76 -12.59 28.85
CA PHE A 138 6.08 -12.71 29.45
C PHE A 138 7.01 -13.46 28.50
N GLU A 139 7.84 -12.74 27.78
CA GLU A 139 9.20 -13.19 27.51
C GLU A 139 10.07 -11.96 27.77
N GLY A 140 11.20 -12.09 28.46
CA GLY A 140 12.16 -11.00 28.68
C GLY A 140 12.82 -10.48 27.40
N LYS A 141 12.10 -10.51 26.28
CA LYS A 141 12.44 -9.94 24.98
C LYS A 141 12.16 -8.45 25.03
N GLU A 142 13.25 -7.70 25.15
CA GLU A 142 13.20 -6.26 24.95
C GLU A 142 13.07 -5.95 23.46
N GLY A 143 12.47 -4.80 23.15
CA GLY A 143 12.46 -4.29 21.79
C GLY A 143 11.28 -4.70 20.91
N ILE A 144 10.20 -5.19 21.50
CA ILE A 144 8.98 -5.50 20.77
C ILE A 144 8.09 -4.26 20.70
N TYR A 145 7.74 -3.85 19.49
CA TYR A 145 6.88 -2.71 19.22
C TYR A 145 5.65 -3.12 18.43
N ILE A 146 4.52 -2.56 18.81
CA ILE A 146 3.21 -2.89 18.27
C ILE A 146 2.58 -1.63 17.69
N VAL A 147 2.15 -1.72 16.44
CA VAL A 147 1.58 -0.61 15.68
C VAL A 147 0.14 -0.97 15.32
N PHE A 148 -0.82 -0.17 15.81
CA PHE A 148 -2.21 -0.23 15.37
C PHE A 148 -2.49 0.89 14.40
N ILE A 149 -3.18 0.57 13.32
CA ILE A 149 -3.48 1.48 12.23
C ILE A 149 -4.96 1.37 11.86
N ASP A 150 -5.58 2.52 11.62
CA ASP A 150 -6.92 2.58 11.06
C ASP A 150 -7.08 3.87 10.24
N ARG A 151 -8.08 3.86 9.35
CA ARG A 151 -8.45 4.98 8.52
C ARG A 151 -9.94 5.12 8.35
N SER A 152 -10.38 6.35 8.45
CA SER A 152 -11.78 6.69 8.42
C SER A 152 -12.11 7.60 7.24
N ALA A 153 -13.17 7.28 6.50
CA ALA A 153 -13.64 8.07 5.38
C ALA A 153 -15.05 8.64 5.65
N LYS A 154 -15.29 9.87 5.18
CA LYS A 154 -16.61 10.53 5.25
C LYS A 154 -17.00 11.01 3.87
N LYS A 155 -18.21 10.63 3.45
CA LYS A 155 -18.88 11.17 2.27
C LYS A 155 -19.72 12.36 2.70
N THR A 156 -19.48 13.53 2.13
CA THR A 156 -20.31 14.72 2.31
C THR A 156 -21.11 14.95 1.04
N VAL A 157 -22.43 14.82 1.15
CA VAL A 157 -23.39 15.11 0.08
C VAL A 157 -24.07 16.44 0.41
N ARG A 158 -24.15 17.36 -0.55
CA ARG A 158 -24.94 18.58 -0.46
C ARG A 158 -25.79 18.69 -1.73
N PRO A 159 -27.04 19.17 -1.65
CA PRO A 159 -27.96 19.19 -2.80
C PRO A 159 -27.37 19.86 -4.04
N ASP A 160 -26.62 20.96 -3.85
CA ASP A 160 -26.12 21.80 -4.95
C ASP A 160 -24.60 21.75 -5.15
N LYS A 161 -23.89 20.82 -4.49
CA LYS A 161 -22.42 20.72 -4.60
C LYS A 161 -21.98 19.30 -4.90
N PRO A 162 -20.88 19.13 -5.67
CA PRO A 162 -20.33 17.81 -5.93
C PRO A 162 -20.01 17.09 -4.61
N THR A 163 -20.32 15.79 -4.57
CA THR A 163 -20.02 14.93 -3.43
C THR A 163 -18.53 15.03 -3.10
N ARG A 164 -18.22 15.32 -1.84
CA ARG A 164 -16.83 15.39 -1.36
C ARG A 164 -16.53 14.15 -0.53
N TYR A 165 -15.38 13.56 -0.79
CA TYR A 165 -14.79 12.53 0.05
C TYR A 165 -13.66 13.17 0.84
N ARG A 166 -13.65 12.92 2.15
CA ARG A 166 -12.53 13.21 3.03
C ARG A 166 -12.15 11.95 3.76
N SER A 167 -10.87 11.65 3.76
CA SER A 167 -10.29 10.57 4.55
C SER A 167 -9.32 11.13 5.57
N SER A 168 -9.26 10.44 6.69
CA SER A 168 -8.29 10.64 7.75
C SER A 168 -7.72 9.29 8.11
N SER A 169 -6.48 9.29 8.56
CA SER A 169 -5.78 8.08 8.95
C SER A 169 -5.02 8.30 10.25
N SER A 170 -5.00 7.28 11.09
CA SER A 170 -4.34 7.31 12.39
C SER A 170 -3.48 6.09 12.61
N TYR A 171 -2.42 6.25 13.39
CA TYR A 171 -1.65 5.13 13.91
C TYR A 171 -1.31 5.34 15.39
N LEU A 172 -1.13 4.23 16.10
CA LEU A 172 -0.70 4.13 17.49
C LEU A 172 0.53 3.21 17.54
N ILE A 173 1.58 3.64 18.22
CA ILE A 173 2.79 2.86 18.48
C ILE A 173 2.86 2.61 19.98
N LEU A 174 2.96 1.33 20.33
CA LEU A 174 3.13 0.82 21.68
C LEU A 174 4.46 0.08 21.78
N LYS A 175 5.13 0.20 22.92
CA LYS A 175 6.27 -0.63 23.30
C LYS A 175 5.78 -1.69 24.28
N GLN A 176 6.11 -2.96 24.05
CA GLN A 176 5.77 -4.02 24.99
C GLN A 176 6.47 -3.82 26.33
N SER A 177 5.76 -4.09 27.42
CA SER A 177 6.27 -4.04 28.78
C SER A 177 5.54 -5.05 29.65
N LEU A 178 6.19 -5.46 30.75
CA LEU A 178 5.72 -6.50 31.68
C LEU A 178 4.39 -6.17 32.35
N GLU A 179 4.16 -4.91 32.68
CA GLU A 179 2.94 -4.49 33.39
C GLU A 179 1.83 -4.09 32.41
N ASN A 180 2.15 -3.18 31.49
CA ASN A 180 1.25 -2.69 30.45
C ASN A 180 2.05 -2.09 29.31
N ASN A 181 1.60 -2.34 28.09
CA ASN A 181 2.16 -1.71 26.89
C ASN A 181 2.28 -0.18 27.06
N ARG A 182 3.50 0.32 26.94
CA ARG A 182 3.78 1.74 27.07
C ARG A 182 3.39 2.43 25.77
N HIS A 183 2.54 3.44 25.86
CA HIS A 183 2.26 4.33 24.75
C HIS A 183 3.51 5.13 24.35
N VAL A 184 3.98 4.93 23.13
CA VAL A 184 5.17 5.60 22.59
C VAL A 184 4.75 6.87 21.84
N LYS A 185 3.85 6.69 20.87
CA LYS A 185 3.42 7.77 19.98
C LYS A 185 2.12 7.40 19.29
N HIS A 186 1.23 8.36 19.11
CA HIS A 186 0.16 8.28 18.12
C HIS A 186 0.17 9.52 17.23
N ALA A 187 -0.40 9.41 16.05
CA ALA A 187 -0.66 10.57 15.22
C ALA A 187 -1.88 10.33 14.33
N THR A 188 -2.56 11.42 14.00
CA THR A 188 -3.64 11.42 13.00
C THR A 188 -3.38 12.46 11.95
N SER A 189 -3.68 12.10 10.71
CA SER A 189 -3.50 12.97 9.56
C SER A 189 -4.75 12.99 8.71
N ALA A 190 -5.08 14.17 8.20
CA ALA A 190 -6.10 14.31 7.16
C ALA A 190 -5.44 14.00 5.80
N SER A 191 -5.99 13.03 5.09
CA SER A 191 -5.47 12.51 3.82
C SER A 191 -6.10 13.25 2.61
N GLY A 192 -7.01 14.19 2.87
CA GLY A 192 -7.59 15.06 1.85
C GLY A 192 -8.53 14.34 0.90
N LYS A 193 -8.39 14.61 -0.41
CA LYS A 193 -9.14 13.95 -1.49
C LYS A 193 -8.45 12.63 -1.86
N ALA A 194 -8.31 11.73 -0.89
CA ALA A 194 -7.76 10.39 -1.10
C ALA A 194 -8.88 9.36 -0.97
N THR A 195 -8.78 8.24 -1.70
CA THR A 195 -9.73 7.14 -1.47
C THR A 195 -9.51 6.54 -0.09
N SER A 196 -10.48 5.75 0.39
CA SER A 196 -10.28 4.91 1.56
C SER A 196 -9.00 4.10 1.42
N TYR A 197 -8.82 3.43 0.29
CA TYR A 197 -7.67 2.57 0.09
C TYR A 197 -6.33 3.34 0.15
N ASP A 198 -6.23 4.50 -0.51
CA ASP A 198 -4.99 5.31 -0.48
C ASP A 198 -4.64 5.78 0.94
N ALA A 199 -5.67 6.19 1.69
CA ALA A 199 -5.52 6.62 3.07
C ALA A 199 -5.01 5.50 3.98
N GLU A 200 -5.35 4.24 3.67
CA GLU A 200 -4.88 3.02 4.35
C GLU A 200 -3.39 2.78 4.11
N VAL A 201 -2.99 2.65 2.84
CA VAL A 201 -1.61 2.34 2.49
C VAL A 201 -0.68 3.43 3.00
N MET A 202 -1.11 4.69 2.91
CA MET A 202 -0.35 5.82 3.43
C MET A 202 -0.12 5.74 4.94
N VAL A 203 -1.12 5.31 5.72
CA VAL A 203 -0.99 5.26 7.18
C VAL A 203 -0.22 4.04 7.65
N ILE A 204 -0.31 2.92 6.94
CA ILE A 204 0.55 1.77 7.19
C ILE A 204 2.02 2.17 6.96
N ALA A 205 2.29 2.83 5.82
CA ALA A 205 3.63 3.34 5.52
C ALA A 205 4.13 4.34 6.57
N ALA A 206 3.27 5.28 6.99
CA ALA A 206 3.61 6.26 8.02
C ALA A 206 3.83 5.61 9.39
N GLY A 207 2.99 4.65 9.79
CA GLY A 207 3.07 3.94 11.06
C GLY A 207 4.37 3.15 11.18
N ILE A 208 4.68 2.33 10.17
CA ILE A 208 5.92 1.53 10.12
C ILE A 208 7.16 2.44 10.12
N LYS A 209 7.20 3.45 9.25
CA LYS A 209 8.31 4.40 9.18
C LYS A 209 8.54 5.13 10.51
N ASN A 210 7.46 5.54 11.18
CA ASN A 210 7.57 6.22 12.48
C ASN A 210 7.97 5.25 13.59
N ALA A 211 7.54 3.98 13.55
CA ALA A 211 7.99 2.97 14.49
C ALA A 211 9.50 2.75 14.35
N ILE A 212 9.99 2.48 13.14
CA ILE A 212 11.43 2.28 12.87
C ILE A 212 12.24 3.50 13.32
N ARG A 213 11.75 4.73 13.06
CA ARG A 213 12.49 5.95 13.42
C ARG A 213 12.43 6.31 14.90
N ALA A 214 11.28 6.16 15.55
CA ALA A 214 11.11 6.54 16.94
C ALA A 214 11.76 5.54 17.90
N CYS A 215 12.02 4.32 17.42
CA CYS A 215 12.38 3.17 18.24
C CYS A 215 13.70 2.53 17.78
N SER A 216 14.49 3.19 16.93
CA SER A 216 15.60 2.56 16.19
C SER A 216 16.71 1.98 17.07
N THR A 217 16.84 2.41 18.33
CA THR A 217 17.92 1.96 19.23
C THR A 217 17.61 0.65 19.91
N ASP A 218 16.33 0.32 20.09
CA ASP A 218 15.89 -0.85 20.85
C ASP A 218 14.87 -1.72 20.10
N LEU A 219 14.35 -1.30 18.94
CA LEU A 219 13.43 -2.07 18.12
C LEU A 219 14.09 -3.33 17.57
N ARG A 220 13.56 -4.49 17.95
CA ARG A 220 13.93 -5.81 17.42
C ARG A 220 12.77 -6.44 16.66
N GLU A 221 11.58 -6.40 17.22
CA GLU A 221 10.40 -7.03 16.60
C GLU A 221 9.30 -5.98 16.38
N LEU A 222 8.78 -5.91 15.16
CA LEU A 222 7.71 -5.01 14.80
C LEU A 222 6.44 -5.80 14.48
N HIS A 223 5.36 -5.52 15.21
CA HIS A 223 4.04 -6.11 14.97
C HIS A 223 3.09 -5.04 14.46
N VAL A 224 2.49 -5.23 13.29
CA VAL A 224 1.62 -4.23 12.66
C VAL A 224 0.22 -4.82 12.51
N PHE A 225 -0.77 -4.13 13.05
CA PHE A 225 -2.19 -4.50 13.01
C PHE A 225 -2.97 -3.51 12.15
N ALA A 226 -3.63 -4.01 11.11
CA ALA A 226 -4.54 -3.24 10.26
C ALA A 226 -5.73 -4.08 9.79
N ASP A 227 -6.86 -3.45 9.48
CA ASP A 227 -8.11 -4.13 9.12
C ASP A 227 -8.26 -4.38 7.61
N ASN A 228 -7.37 -3.82 6.80
CA ASN A 228 -7.39 -3.92 5.35
C ASN A 228 -6.40 -4.97 4.86
N GLN A 229 -6.91 -6.19 4.68
CA GLN A 229 -6.15 -7.34 4.21
C GLN A 229 -5.44 -7.06 2.88
N THR A 230 -6.11 -6.40 1.92
CA THR A 230 -5.52 -6.09 0.61
C THR A 230 -4.33 -5.11 0.74
N ALA A 231 -4.42 -4.12 1.63
CA ALA A 231 -3.30 -3.19 1.85
C ALA A 231 -2.10 -3.90 2.49
N LEU A 232 -2.34 -4.85 3.39
CA LEU A 232 -1.28 -5.69 3.98
C LEU A 232 -0.68 -6.65 2.95
N GLN A 233 -1.51 -7.33 2.15
CA GLN A 233 -1.09 -8.22 1.07
C GLN A 233 -0.19 -7.50 0.07
N ASN A 234 -0.52 -6.27 -0.28
CA ASN A 234 0.25 -5.47 -1.21
C ASN A 234 1.65 -5.10 -0.71
N ILE A 235 1.91 -5.14 0.61
CA ILE A 235 3.27 -5.00 1.16
C ILE A 235 4.08 -6.29 0.95
N VAL A 236 3.39 -7.43 0.94
CA VAL A 236 3.98 -8.76 0.71
C VAL A 236 4.31 -8.94 -0.76
N GLU A 237 3.32 -8.68 -1.61
CA GLU A 237 3.33 -8.90 -3.04
C GLU A 237 3.08 -7.54 -3.72
N PRO A 238 4.10 -6.68 -3.80
CA PRO A 238 3.97 -5.36 -4.39
C PRO A 238 3.66 -5.45 -5.88
N GLY A 239 2.88 -4.49 -6.36
CA GLY A 239 2.38 -4.47 -7.73
C GLY A 239 1.87 -3.11 -8.13
N CYS A 240 1.21 -3.04 -9.29
CA CYS A 240 0.73 -1.77 -9.86
C CYS A 240 -0.70 -1.44 -9.39
N TYR A 241 -0.83 -0.86 -8.20
CA TYR A 241 -2.09 -0.40 -7.61
C TYR A 241 -2.00 1.04 -7.08
N SER A 242 -3.17 1.63 -6.79
CA SER A 242 -3.27 2.99 -6.24
C SER A 242 -2.49 3.10 -4.93
N GLY A 243 -1.64 4.10 -4.75
CA GLY A 243 -0.71 4.22 -3.63
C GLY A 243 0.55 3.36 -3.73
N GLN A 244 0.91 2.80 -4.90
CA GLN A 244 2.10 1.93 -5.07
C GLN A 244 3.36 2.55 -4.45
N MET A 245 3.57 3.84 -4.66
CA MET A 245 4.74 4.56 -4.14
C MET A 245 4.87 4.44 -2.61
N PHE A 246 3.76 4.45 -1.86
CA PHE A 246 3.80 4.28 -0.40
C PHE A 246 4.21 2.87 0.00
N THR A 247 3.74 1.85 -0.73
CA THR A 247 4.17 0.47 -0.48
C THR A 247 5.66 0.29 -0.79
N LEU A 248 6.14 0.77 -1.93
CA LEU A 248 7.56 0.66 -2.28
C LEU A 248 8.46 1.34 -1.24
N LEU A 249 8.03 2.48 -0.71
CA LEU A 249 8.77 3.16 0.36
C LEU A 249 8.76 2.39 1.67
N VAL A 250 7.63 1.75 2.04
CA VAL A 250 7.57 0.96 3.26
C VAL A 250 8.41 -0.31 3.13
N ILE A 251 8.41 -0.96 1.97
CA ILE A 251 9.26 -2.14 1.69
C ILE A 251 10.73 -1.75 1.84
N LYS A 252 11.14 -0.62 1.26
CA LYS A 252 12.51 -0.11 1.41
C LYS A 252 12.88 0.22 2.86
N ASP A 253 11.98 0.84 3.62
CA ASP A 253 12.20 1.12 5.04
C ASP A 253 12.31 -0.20 5.84
N LEU A 254 11.50 -1.22 5.52
CA LEU A 254 11.53 -2.56 6.13
C LEU A 254 12.78 -3.34 5.78
N GLN A 255 13.20 -3.39 4.51
CA GLN A 255 14.45 -4.04 4.10
C GLN A 255 15.64 -3.43 4.82
N ARG A 256 15.70 -2.09 4.90
CA ARG A 256 16.76 -1.43 5.66
C ARG A 256 16.76 -1.89 7.12
N PHE A 257 15.60 -1.91 7.76
CA PHE A 257 15.45 -2.40 9.13
C PHE A 257 15.92 -3.87 9.25
N LEU A 258 15.47 -4.77 8.39
CA LEU A 258 15.84 -6.19 8.43
C LEU A 258 17.33 -6.44 8.11
N CYS A 259 17.96 -5.58 7.31
CA CYS A 259 19.39 -5.64 7.01
C CYS A 259 20.28 -5.12 8.16
N GLU A 260 19.75 -4.27 9.05
CA GLU A 260 20.53 -3.67 10.14
C GLU A 260 20.92 -4.70 11.22
N SER A 261 20.13 -5.75 11.44
CA SER A 261 20.44 -6.83 12.39
C SER A 261 19.74 -8.14 12.02
N PRO A 262 20.36 -9.32 12.23
CA PRO A 262 19.71 -10.61 12.02
C PRO A 262 18.57 -10.85 13.03
N GLU A 263 18.57 -10.17 14.17
CA GLU A 263 17.52 -10.26 15.19
C GLU A 263 16.26 -9.46 14.83
N HIS A 264 16.34 -8.59 13.82
CA HIS A 264 15.21 -7.79 13.41
C HIS A 264 14.16 -8.63 12.69
N SER A 265 12.89 -8.49 13.09
CA SER A 265 11.77 -9.18 12.47
C SER A 265 10.51 -8.30 12.37
N ILE A 266 9.66 -8.63 11.40
CA ILE A 266 8.39 -7.97 11.11
C ILE A 266 7.27 -8.99 11.04
N THR A 267 6.15 -8.70 11.71
CA THR A 267 4.92 -9.47 11.56
C THR A 267 3.74 -8.56 11.24
N LEU A 268 3.11 -8.76 10.09
CA LEU A 268 1.86 -8.07 9.74
C LEU A 268 0.65 -8.95 10.13
N HIS A 269 -0.29 -8.39 10.87
CA HIS A 269 -1.51 -9.04 11.33
C HIS A 269 -2.73 -8.35 10.74
N TRP A 270 -3.62 -9.14 10.17
CA TRP A 270 -4.98 -8.66 9.93
C TRP A 270 -5.71 -8.53 11.27
N CYS A 271 -6.37 -7.40 11.49
CA CYS A 271 -7.08 -7.07 12.72
C CYS A 271 -8.56 -6.79 12.42
N PRO A 272 -9.51 -7.49 13.04
CA PRO A 272 -10.92 -7.21 12.82
C PRO A 272 -11.32 -5.81 13.34
N ALA A 273 -11.97 -5.02 12.47
CA ALA A 273 -12.56 -3.74 12.87
C ALA A 273 -13.84 -3.91 13.71
N HIS A 274 -14.04 -3.02 14.68
CA HIS A 274 -15.27 -2.86 15.49
C HIS A 274 -15.71 -4.13 16.26
N VAL A 275 -14.77 -4.78 16.94
CA VAL A 275 -15.04 -5.99 17.75
C VAL A 275 -14.61 -5.85 19.22
N GLY A 276 -14.39 -4.64 19.73
CA GLY A 276 -14.03 -4.43 21.14
C GLY A 276 -12.53 -4.42 21.43
N ILE A 277 -11.64 -4.38 20.41
CA ILE A 277 -10.19 -4.29 20.64
C ILE A 277 -9.84 -2.85 21.04
N PRO A 278 -9.41 -2.58 22.29
CA PRO A 278 -9.29 -1.21 22.80
C PRO A 278 -8.36 -0.32 21.96
N GLN A 279 -7.22 -0.85 21.53
CA GLN A 279 -6.23 -0.11 20.75
C GLN A 279 -6.75 0.23 19.34
N ASN A 280 -7.49 -0.70 18.72
CA ASN A 280 -8.08 -0.50 17.41
C ASN A 280 -9.23 0.51 17.47
N GLU A 281 -10.08 0.40 18.49
CA GLU A 281 -11.18 1.34 18.70
C GLU A 281 -10.69 2.74 19.05
N PHE A 282 -9.63 2.86 19.84
CA PHE A 282 -8.97 4.13 20.12
C PHE A 282 -8.51 4.82 18.83
N ILE A 283 -7.86 4.09 17.92
CA ILE A 283 -7.38 4.65 16.65
C ILE A 283 -8.51 4.96 15.67
N ASP A 284 -9.58 4.17 15.65
CA ASP A 284 -10.78 4.49 14.86
C ASP A 284 -11.46 5.77 15.35
N GLN A 285 -11.60 5.96 16.66
CA GLN A 285 -12.10 7.20 17.23
C GLN A 285 -11.17 8.38 16.91
N LEU A 286 -9.86 8.18 17.01
CA LEU A 286 -8.86 9.19 16.67
C LEU A 286 -8.97 9.60 15.19
N ALA A 287 -9.10 8.62 14.29
CA ALA A 287 -9.29 8.86 12.86
C ALA A 287 -10.61 9.60 12.60
N LYS A 288 -11.70 9.22 13.29
CA LYS A 288 -13.00 9.90 13.22
C LYS A 288 -12.95 11.36 13.67
N SER A 289 -12.21 11.68 14.74
CA SER A 289 -12.16 13.03 15.29
C SER A 289 -11.48 14.06 14.38
N ARG A 290 -10.51 13.65 13.55
CA ARG A 290 -9.75 14.58 12.67
C ARG A 290 -10.37 14.78 11.27
N LYS A 291 -11.53 14.21 10.98
CA LYS A 291 -12.20 14.31 9.66
C LYS A 291 -12.53 15.74 9.23
N ASP A 292 -12.74 16.63 10.19
CA ASP A 292 -13.17 18.01 9.94
C ASP A 292 -12.01 19.02 10.08
N ALA A 293 -10.80 18.57 10.42
CA ALA A 293 -9.62 19.42 10.55
C ALA A 293 -9.02 19.83 9.18
N PRO A 294 -8.42 21.03 9.07
CA PRO A 294 -7.69 21.43 7.86
C PRO A 294 -6.49 20.52 7.60
N LEU A 295 -6.12 20.38 6.31
CA LEU A 295 -4.95 19.62 5.89
C LEU A 295 -3.70 20.16 6.57
N THR A 296 -2.95 19.30 7.25
CA THR A 296 -1.70 19.70 7.92
C THR A 296 -0.52 19.69 6.94
N THR A 297 0.27 20.76 6.96
CA THR A 297 1.42 21.04 6.06
C THR A 297 2.50 19.95 6.05
N GLY A 298 2.56 19.09 7.08
CA GLY A 298 3.54 18.01 7.18
C GLY A 298 3.39 16.91 6.12
N HIS A 299 2.19 16.66 5.61
CA HIS A 299 1.91 15.57 4.66
C HIS A 299 2.25 15.92 3.20
N LEU A 300 2.13 17.20 2.81
CA LEU A 300 2.64 17.67 1.52
C LEU A 300 4.14 17.40 1.40
N ARG A 301 4.91 17.49 2.49
CA ARG A 301 6.34 17.14 2.48
C ARG A 301 6.62 15.65 2.32
N LEU A 302 5.76 14.76 2.80
CA LEU A 302 5.92 13.31 2.59
C LEU A 302 5.64 13.00 1.11
N LEU A 303 4.49 13.44 0.58
CA LEU A 303 4.12 13.30 -0.84
C LEU A 303 5.17 13.90 -1.79
N LEU A 304 5.68 15.10 -1.49
CA LEU A 304 6.72 15.77 -2.29
C LEU A 304 8.11 15.10 -2.15
N ARG A 305 8.48 14.56 -0.98
CA ARG A 305 9.73 13.78 -0.82
C ARG A 305 9.64 12.43 -1.53
N CYS A 306 8.48 11.79 -1.56
CA CYS A 306 8.25 10.53 -2.28
C CYS A 306 8.52 10.70 -3.78
N GLN A 307 8.06 11.80 -4.39
CA GLN A 307 8.32 12.09 -5.81
C GLN A 307 9.79 12.46 -6.10
N TRP A 308 10.48 13.14 -5.17
CA TRP A 308 11.87 13.57 -5.38
C TRP A 308 12.90 12.44 -5.20
N GLN A 309 12.69 11.51 -4.26
CA GLN A 309 13.67 10.47 -3.94
C GLN A 309 13.81 9.39 -5.03
N THR A 310 12.83 9.24 -5.93
CA THR A 310 12.90 8.36 -7.10
C THR A 310 13.49 9.03 -8.34
N SER A 311 13.43 10.37 -8.41
CA SER A 311 13.95 11.14 -9.55
C SER A 311 15.46 11.44 -9.44
N THR A 312 16.03 11.49 -8.23
CA THR A 312 17.46 11.81 -8.03
C THR A 312 18.17 10.74 -7.22
N LYS A 313 18.59 9.66 -7.88
CA LYS A 313 19.86 8.91 -7.69
C LYS A 313 19.77 7.56 -8.40
N PRO A 314 20.72 7.20 -9.28
CA PRO A 314 20.91 5.80 -9.63
C PRO A 314 21.19 5.03 -8.34
N SER A 315 20.46 3.94 -8.10
CA SER A 315 20.67 3.05 -6.96
C SER A 315 22.13 2.62 -6.93
N THR A 316 22.80 2.86 -5.81
CA THR A 316 24.13 2.31 -5.55
C THR A 316 24.07 0.79 -5.76
N PRO A 317 25.02 0.16 -6.47
CA PRO A 317 24.97 -1.27 -6.75
C PRO A 317 24.84 -2.08 -5.45
N ARG A 318 23.84 -2.97 -5.40
CA ARG A 318 23.48 -3.79 -4.23
C ARG A 318 24.71 -4.47 -3.59
N GLN A 319 25.72 -4.87 -4.37
CA GLN A 319 26.99 -5.44 -3.87
C GLN A 319 27.65 -4.65 -2.71
N ALA A 320 27.62 -3.32 -2.76
CA ALA A 320 28.27 -2.48 -1.75
C ALA A 320 27.59 -2.52 -0.36
N ILE A 321 26.33 -2.93 -0.28
CA ILE A 321 25.60 -3.09 0.99
C ILE A 321 25.92 -4.45 1.62
N TRP A 322 25.99 -5.50 0.80
CA TRP A 322 26.32 -6.87 1.23
C TRP A 322 27.77 -6.98 1.72
N GLU A 323 28.71 -6.33 1.02
CA GLU A 323 30.13 -6.28 1.43
C GLU A 323 30.37 -5.49 2.72
N LYS A 324 29.56 -4.45 2.99
CA LYS A 324 29.65 -3.69 4.24
C LYS A 324 28.99 -4.39 5.43
N ALA A 325 27.99 -5.23 5.18
CA ALA A 325 27.24 -5.93 6.21
C ALA A 325 27.75 -7.35 6.50
N GLY A 326 28.78 -7.82 5.77
CA GLY A 326 29.42 -9.12 6.02
C GLY A 326 28.57 -10.34 5.65
N TYR A 327 27.46 -10.15 4.93
CA TYR A 327 26.59 -11.26 4.51
C TYR A 327 27.06 -11.82 3.16
N ALA A 328 27.39 -13.12 3.13
CA ALA A 328 27.56 -13.85 1.88
C ALA A 328 26.18 -14.12 1.26
N ARG A 329 26.03 -13.91 -0.05
CA ARG A 329 24.83 -14.32 -0.79
C ARG A 329 24.58 -15.82 -0.59
N PRO A 330 23.36 -16.27 -0.28
CA PRO A 330 23.02 -17.68 -0.44
C PRO A 330 23.14 -18.03 -1.93
N ALA A 331 23.97 -19.03 -2.24
CA ALA A 331 24.15 -19.51 -3.60
C ALA A 331 22.82 -20.09 -4.09
N ALA A 332 22.23 -19.50 -5.12
CA ALA A 332 21.06 -20.04 -5.79
C ALA A 332 21.43 -21.37 -6.47
N SER A 333 21.16 -22.50 -5.80
CA SER A 333 21.31 -23.83 -6.36
C SER A 333 20.31 -23.99 -7.52
N HIS A 334 20.81 -23.79 -8.74
CA HIS A 334 20.10 -24.16 -9.97
C HIS A 334 20.26 -25.66 -10.20
N SER A 335 19.18 -26.42 -10.10
CA SER A 335 19.09 -27.74 -10.74
C SER A 335 17.63 -28.08 -11.07
N HIS A 336 17.14 -27.60 -12.21
CA HIS A 336 16.05 -28.27 -12.93
C HIS A 336 16.45 -28.45 -14.38
N THR A 337 17.03 -29.63 -14.62
CA THR A 337 17.23 -30.26 -15.92
C THR A 337 15.87 -30.53 -16.57
N TRP A 338 15.59 -29.87 -17.69
CA TRP A 338 14.53 -30.26 -18.61
C TRP A 338 15.02 -31.41 -19.49
N GLN A 339 14.60 -32.64 -19.19
CA GLN A 339 14.67 -33.74 -20.16
C GLN A 339 13.50 -33.61 -21.15
N ARG A 340 13.83 -33.45 -22.44
CA ARG A 340 12.89 -33.62 -23.55
C ARG A 340 12.60 -35.11 -23.72
N ALA A 341 11.33 -35.49 -23.68
CA ALA A 341 10.88 -36.76 -24.23
C ALA A 341 10.62 -36.59 -25.73
N HIS A 342 11.14 -37.54 -26.51
CA HIS A 342 10.88 -37.75 -27.93
C HIS A 342 9.48 -38.30 -28.18
#